data_AF-A0A6V7QHM2-F1
#
_entry.id   AF-A0A6V7QHM2-F1
#
_cell.length_a   1.000
_cell.length_b   1.000
_cell.length_c   1.000
_cell.angle_alpha   90.00
_cell.angle_beta   90.00
_cell.angle_gamma   90.00
#
_symmetry.space_group_name_H-M   'P 1'
#
loop_
_entity.id
_entity.type
_entity.pdbx_description
1 polymer ?
#
loop_
_entity_poly.entity_id
_entity_poly.type
_entity_poly.pdbx_seq_one_letter_code
_entity_poly.pdbx_strand_id
1 'polypeptide(L)'
;MQLKKLLNGAESLAEFPTAGLLNTVETAAGSEPLFSLLSPLGFGEQHSYWKAPSSLSSVEFSVVLSSLSDVSGVAIIVSSCGYTKFDCPIVQIWASNKIHREERSFIGKWDVKELIASSPPLYGPDNSSSMNDVPRNIKFFFPNPIRCRIIWMTLTIPQLGSSLAKFDEEFNLLSLDEDSFPETASSMNVVETQNSSIHAKRIVVFGKSLRRDAGQDMSTQGPEMMRLRSFLDRPPQLSRFRIPIEAERLTNNDLVLEQYLSPTVPGLAGFRIDAFNVIKPRVTHSPSSNADLWESSLTCLEDRFILPAVLYIQVSAVQEPRNLVPLGEFCLPEAKGGTPLYFDFARPVQARLMVFRLLGDVTAFADDISELDGSTLRNLPVAAGLSLSNRIKLYFYADPAEMGRIASLSAV
;
A
#
# COMPACT_ATOMS: atom_id res chain seq x y z
N MET A 1 -4.25 -15.06 -18.38
CA MET A 1 -4.00 -14.97 -19.84
C MET A 1 -4.26 -13.58 -20.42
N GLN A 2 -5.23 -12.81 -19.91
CA GLN A 2 -5.60 -11.49 -20.44
C GLN A 2 -4.45 -10.47 -20.44
N LEU A 3 -3.68 -10.36 -19.35
CA LEU A 3 -2.55 -9.42 -19.28
C LEU A 3 -1.48 -9.69 -20.35
N LYS A 4 -1.14 -10.96 -20.60
CA LYS A 4 -0.18 -11.34 -21.66
C LYS A 4 -0.68 -10.95 -23.06
N LYS A 5 -1.99 -11.13 -23.31
CA LYS A 5 -2.64 -10.70 -24.56
C LYS A 5 -2.71 -9.17 -24.66
N LEU A 6 -2.95 -8.47 -23.55
CA LEU A 6 -3.00 -7.01 -23.50
C LEU A 6 -1.61 -6.42 -23.79
N LEU A 7 -0.56 -6.94 -23.17
CA LEU A 7 0.77 -6.34 -23.20
C LEU A 7 1.65 -6.82 -24.35
N ASN A 8 1.16 -7.75 -25.20
CA ASN A 8 1.92 -8.32 -26.31
C ASN A 8 3.33 -8.80 -25.91
N GLY A 9 3.46 -9.37 -24.71
CA GLY A 9 4.73 -9.85 -24.15
C GLY A 9 5.54 -8.84 -23.33
N ALA A 10 5.10 -7.59 -23.18
CA ALA A 10 5.70 -6.64 -22.24
C ALA A 10 5.34 -6.97 -20.77
N GLU A 11 6.18 -6.55 -19.83
CA GLU A 11 5.97 -6.70 -18.39
C GLU A 11 5.09 -5.56 -17.86
N SER A 12 4.24 -5.87 -16.88
CA SER A 12 3.48 -4.87 -16.11
C SER A 12 4.35 -4.34 -14.98
N LEU A 13 4.62 -3.03 -14.96
CA LEU A 13 5.63 -2.39 -14.10
C LEU A 13 5.03 -1.71 -12.86
N ALA A 14 3.71 -1.59 -12.81
CA ALA A 14 2.98 -0.81 -11.81
C ALA A 14 1.91 -1.62 -11.06
N GLU A 15 2.04 -2.94 -10.96
CA GLU A 15 1.07 -3.77 -10.24
C GLU A 15 1.24 -3.69 -8.72
N PHE A 16 0.13 -3.43 -8.04
CA PHE A 16 0.02 -3.57 -6.59
C PHE A 16 0.24 -5.04 -6.19
N PRO A 17 0.99 -5.35 -5.11
CA PRO A 17 1.51 -4.44 -4.08
C PRO A 17 2.93 -3.92 -4.35
N THR A 18 3.53 -4.24 -5.49
CA THR A 18 4.95 -3.90 -5.75
C THR A 18 5.18 -2.45 -6.18
N ALA A 19 4.12 -1.79 -6.65
CA ALA A 19 4.08 -0.40 -7.08
C ALA A 19 2.96 0.33 -6.34
N GLY A 20 3.02 1.67 -6.34
CA GLY A 20 2.09 2.49 -5.57
C GLY A 20 1.89 3.89 -6.13
N LEU A 21 1.00 4.65 -5.48
CA LEU A 21 0.73 6.04 -5.79
C LEU A 21 1.39 6.94 -4.73
N LEU A 22 2.11 7.99 -5.14
CA LEU A 22 2.73 8.94 -4.19
C LEU A 22 1.70 9.83 -3.52
N ASN A 23 0.68 10.23 -4.27
CA ASN A 23 -0.29 11.22 -3.83
C ASN A 23 -1.67 10.58 -3.71
N THR A 24 -2.42 11.00 -2.71
CA THR A 24 -3.85 10.73 -2.62
C THR A 24 -4.61 11.62 -3.59
N VAL A 25 -5.63 11.04 -4.21
CA VAL A 25 -6.54 11.72 -5.12
C VAL A 25 -7.95 11.52 -4.57
N GLU A 26 -8.75 12.59 -4.60
CA GLU A 26 -10.15 12.52 -4.18
C GLU A 26 -10.92 11.49 -5.00
N THR A 27 -11.73 10.71 -4.31
CA THR A 27 -12.49 9.59 -4.88
C THR A 27 -13.97 9.85 -4.60
N ALA A 28 -14.82 9.76 -5.62
CA ALA A 28 -16.23 10.07 -5.44
C ALA A 28 -16.96 9.01 -4.60
N ALA A 29 -18.10 9.38 -4.01
CA ALA A 29 -18.95 8.45 -3.28
C ALA A 29 -19.40 7.27 -4.17
N GLY A 30 -19.31 6.05 -3.64
CA GLY A 30 -19.63 4.81 -4.34
C GLY A 30 -18.65 4.43 -5.45
N SER A 31 -17.45 5.00 -5.46
CA SER A 31 -16.32 4.59 -6.30
C SER A 31 -15.49 3.51 -5.62
N GLU A 32 -14.79 2.70 -6.41
CA GLU A 32 -13.66 1.91 -5.89
C GLU A 32 -12.60 2.84 -5.28
N PRO A 33 -11.81 2.36 -4.28
CA PRO A 33 -10.70 3.11 -3.73
C PRO A 33 -9.63 3.38 -4.78
N LEU A 34 -8.87 4.45 -4.61
CA LEU A 34 -7.84 4.90 -5.54
C LEU A 34 -6.82 3.80 -5.93
N PHE A 35 -6.39 3.00 -4.96
CA PHE A 35 -5.42 1.91 -5.21
C PHE A 35 -5.96 0.80 -6.11
N SER A 36 -7.27 0.71 -6.30
CA SER A 36 -7.86 -0.22 -7.27
C SER A 36 -7.34 0.02 -8.68
N LEU A 37 -6.94 1.25 -9.03
CA LEU A 37 -6.36 1.59 -10.33
C LEU A 37 -5.10 0.78 -10.66
N LEU A 38 -4.32 0.39 -9.66
CA LEU A 38 -3.07 -0.38 -9.83
C LEU A 38 -3.24 -1.87 -9.52
N SER A 39 -4.46 -2.35 -9.27
CA SER A 39 -4.67 -3.76 -8.96
C SER A 39 -4.37 -4.63 -10.18
N PRO A 40 -3.85 -5.86 -9.99
CA PRO A 40 -3.69 -6.81 -11.08
C PRO A 40 -5.01 -7.06 -11.82
N LEU A 41 -4.92 -7.29 -13.13
CA LEU A 41 -6.10 -7.61 -13.95
C LEU A 41 -6.74 -8.92 -13.50
N GLY A 42 -8.07 -8.94 -13.40
CA GLY A 42 -8.85 -10.09 -12.94
C GLY A 42 -9.21 -10.06 -11.44
N PHE A 43 -8.74 -9.03 -10.71
CA PHE A 43 -9.13 -8.78 -9.32
C PHE A 43 -10.15 -7.64 -9.21
N GLY A 44 -11.06 -7.76 -8.25
CA GLY A 44 -12.16 -6.81 -8.00
C GLY A 44 -13.44 -7.19 -8.74
N GLU A 45 -14.53 -6.49 -8.42
CA GLU A 45 -15.84 -6.73 -9.03
C GLU A 45 -15.83 -6.36 -10.52
N GLN A 46 -16.60 -7.10 -11.34
CA GLN A 46 -16.56 -6.95 -12.80
C GLN A 46 -16.97 -5.55 -13.26
N HIS A 47 -17.98 -4.96 -12.61
CA HIS A 47 -18.55 -3.67 -13.00
C HIS A 47 -18.01 -2.50 -12.17
N SER A 48 -17.12 -2.74 -11.21
CA SER A 48 -16.56 -1.69 -10.38
C SER A 48 -15.40 -0.97 -11.07
N TYR A 49 -15.29 0.32 -10.80
CA TYR A 49 -14.29 1.21 -11.35
C TYR A 49 -14.06 2.40 -10.42
N TRP A 50 -12.93 3.07 -10.63
CA TRP A 50 -12.62 4.29 -9.91
C TRP A 50 -13.15 5.51 -10.66
N LYS A 51 -13.71 6.48 -9.93
CA LYS A 51 -14.19 7.77 -10.44
C LYS A 51 -13.78 8.92 -9.52
N ALA A 52 -13.39 10.04 -10.12
CA ALA A 52 -13.18 11.31 -9.45
C ALA A 52 -14.52 11.97 -9.10
N PRO A 53 -14.58 12.84 -8.06
CA PRO A 53 -15.70 13.74 -7.85
C PRO A 53 -16.03 14.54 -9.12
N SER A 54 -17.32 14.73 -9.39
CA SER A 54 -17.80 15.47 -10.58
C SER A 54 -17.40 16.95 -10.59
N SER A 55 -16.97 17.49 -9.45
CA SER A 55 -16.39 18.84 -9.34
C SER A 55 -14.99 18.94 -9.93
N LEU A 56 -14.27 17.81 -10.10
CA LEU A 56 -12.90 17.80 -10.60
C LEU A 56 -12.87 17.57 -12.11
N SER A 57 -12.40 18.57 -12.84
CA SER A 57 -12.15 18.48 -14.30
C SER A 57 -10.74 18.02 -14.63
N SER A 58 -9.82 17.97 -13.65
CA SER A 58 -8.45 17.52 -13.85
C SER A 58 -7.92 16.76 -12.64
N VAL A 59 -7.22 15.66 -12.89
CA VAL A 59 -6.64 14.78 -11.86
C VAL A 59 -5.22 14.37 -12.26
N GLU A 60 -4.27 14.47 -11.33
CA GLU A 60 -2.89 13.98 -11.50
C GLU A 60 -2.66 12.72 -10.67
N PHE A 61 -2.19 11.65 -11.32
CA PHE A 61 -1.68 10.44 -10.71
C PHE A 61 -0.15 10.40 -10.73
N SER A 62 0.42 9.76 -9.71
CA SER A 62 1.86 9.74 -9.46
C SER A 62 2.29 8.31 -9.17
N VAL A 63 2.50 7.52 -10.21
CA VAL A 63 2.73 6.08 -10.12
C VAL A 63 4.21 5.80 -9.90
N VAL A 64 4.57 5.23 -8.76
CA VAL A 64 5.92 4.73 -8.46
C VAL A 64 6.04 3.29 -8.91
N LEU A 65 7.01 3.02 -9.77
CA LEU A 65 7.31 1.68 -10.26
C LEU A 65 8.09 0.89 -9.21
N SER A 66 7.95 -0.43 -9.26
CA SER A 66 8.63 -1.36 -8.34
C SER A 66 10.16 -1.28 -8.41
N SER A 67 10.69 -0.99 -9.61
CA SER A 67 12.12 -0.87 -9.90
C SER A 67 12.36 0.21 -10.97
N LEU A 68 13.63 0.59 -11.16
CA LEU A 68 14.01 1.38 -12.33
C LEU A 68 13.71 0.57 -13.59
N SER A 69 12.90 1.11 -14.50
CA SER A 69 12.36 0.36 -15.62
C SER A 69 12.44 1.16 -16.91
N ASP A 70 12.61 0.44 -18.03
CA ASP A 70 12.49 1.02 -19.37
C ASP A 70 11.00 0.91 -19.78
N VAL A 71 10.26 2.00 -19.59
CA VAL A 71 8.82 2.09 -19.81
C VAL A 71 8.52 2.35 -21.28
N SER A 72 7.70 1.50 -21.89
CA SER A 72 7.31 1.61 -23.31
C SER A 72 5.96 2.30 -23.50
N GLY A 73 5.13 2.37 -22.46
CA GLY A 73 3.86 3.09 -22.50
C GLY A 73 2.99 2.88 -21.28
N VAL A 74 1.83 3.52 -21.31
CA VAL A 74 0.78 3.40 -20.29
C VAL A 74 -0.52 2.99 -20.97
N ALA A 75 -1.31 2.14 -20.34
CA ALA A 75 -2.64 1.78 -20.80
C ALA A 75 -3.69 2.10 -19.73
N ILE A 76 -4.83 2.64 -20.15
CA ILE A 76 -6.02 2.73 -19.31
C ILE A 76 -6.95 1.59 -19.70
N ILE A 77 -7.40 0.82 -18.72
CA ILE A 77 -8.54 -0.07 -18.87
C ILE A 77 -9.80 0.75 -18.65
N VAL A 78 -10.67 0.75 -19.66
CA VAL A 78 -11.91 1.52 -19.66
C VAL A 78 -12.85 0.97 -18.57
N SER A 79 -13.55 1.87 -17.91
CA SER A 79 -14.61 1.53 -16.95
C SER A 79 -15.73 0.73 -17.62
N SER A 80 -16.57 0.10 -16.79
CA SER A 80 -17.74 -0.66 -17.25
C SER A 80 -18.76 0.21 -17.98
N CYS A 81 -18.86 1.51 -17.66
CA CYS A 81 -19.75 2.46 -18.32
C CYS A 81 -19.21 2.99 -19.66
N GLY A 82 -17.94 2.76 -19.98
CA GLY A 82 -17.32 3.28 -21.20
C GLY A 82 -17.13 4.79 -21.18
N TYR A 83 -16.49 5.33 -22.23
CA TYR A 83 -16.43 6.77 -22.44
C TYR A 83 -17.57 7.24 -23.37
N THR A 84 -17.97 8.48 -23.17
CA THR A 84 -18.98 9.25 -23.89
C THR A 84 -18.34 10.52 -24.48
N LYS A 85 -19.13 11.38 -25.13
CA LYS A 85 -18.61 12.64 -25.69
C LYS A 85 -18.18 13.67 -24.63
N PHE A 86 -18.62 13.51 -23.38
CA PHE A 86 -18.49 14.52 -22.33
C PHE A 86 -17.45 14.18 -21.25
N ASP A 87 -17.02 12.93 -21.19
CA ASP A 87 -16.11 12.38 -20.17
C ASP A 87 -14.84 11.79 -20.78
N CYS A 88 -14.57 12.04 -22.07
CA CYS A 88 -13.28 11.74 -22.71
C CYS A 88 -12.18 12.67 -22.16
N PRO A 89 -11.17 12.16 -21.45
CA PRO A 89 -10.11 13.00 -20.93
C PRO A 89 -9.01 13.22 -21.98
N ILE A 90 -8.36 14.37 -21.90
CA ILE A 90 -7.02 14.59 -22.44
C ILE A 90 -6.03 13.98 -21.45
N VAL A 91 -5.16 13.10 -21.94
CA VAL A 91 -4.16 12.39 -21.15
C VAL A 91 -2.80 13.03 -21.39
N GLN A 92 -2.12 13.45 -20.33
CA GLN A 92 -0.74 13.94 -20.40
C GLN A 92 0.15 13.07 -19.51
N ILE A 93 1.33 12.70 -20.01
CA ILE A 93 2.25 11.81 -19.30
C ILE A 93 3.63 12.46 -19.19
N TRP A 94 4.19 12.37 -17.98
CA TRP A 94 5.57 12.73 -17.69
C TRP A 94 6.28 11.56 -17.00
N ALA A 95 7.61 11.53 -17.09
CA ALA A 95 8.44 10.54 -16.45
C ALA A 95 9.54 11.20 -15.62
N SER A 96 9.88 10.63 -14.46
CA SER A 96 10.99 11.08 -13.64
C SER A 96 11.64 9.95 -12.85
N ASN A 97 12.84 10.22 -12.32
CA ASN A 97 13.51 9.35 -11.35
C ASN A 97 13.42 9.86 -9.92
N LYS A 98 13.09 11.15 -9.75
CA LYS A 98 12.91 11.81 -8.45
C LYS A 98 11.49 12.33 -8.30
N ILE A 99 11.10 12.57 -7.05
CA ILE A 99 9.76 13.04 -6.67
C ILE A 99 9.53 14.51 -7.06
N HIS A 100 10.62 15.28 -7.20
CA HIS A 100 10.60 16.71 -7.56
C HIS A 100 9.89 16.94 -8.91
N ARG A 101 8.99 17.94 -8.94
CA ARG A 101 8.12 18.26 -10.07
C ARG A 101 8.89 18.82 -11.26
N GLU A 102 9.97 19.51 -10.97
CA GLU A 102 10.79 20.28 -11.91
C GLU A 102 11.68 19.36 -12.76
N GLU A 103 11.99 18.16 -12.26
CA GLU A 103 12.84 17.18 -12.94
C GLU A 103 12.04 16.20 -13.83
N ARG A 104 10.75 16.47 -14.04
CA ARG A 104 9.88 15.60 -14.85
C ARG A 104 10.07 15.89 -16.34
N SER A 105 10.34 14.85 -17.10
CA SER A 105 10.40 14.94 -18.56
C SER A 105 9.00 14.73 -19.14
N PHE A 106 8.52 15.66 -19.96
CA PHE A 106 7.26 15.51 -20.67
C PHE A 106 7.40 14.46 -21.79
N ILE A 107 6.47 13.50 -21.83
CA ILE A 107 6.51 12.37 -22.76
C ILE A 107 5.50 12.55 -23.90
N GLY A 108 4.29 12.99 -23.59
CA GLY A 108 3.27 13.19 -24.60
C GLY A 108 1.93 13.62 -24.05
N LYS A 109 1.05 14.00 -25.00
CA LYS A 109 -0.33 14.40 -24.79
C LYS A 109 -1.19 13.66 -25.81
N TRP A 110 -2.27 13.04 -25.35
CA TRP A 110 -3.20 12.29 -26.19
C TRP A 110 -4.62 12.75 -25.91
N ASP A 111 -5.38 12.99 -26.98
CA ASP A 111 -6.82 13.23 -26.88
C ASP A 111 -7.57 11.89 -27.02
N VAL A 112 -8.20 11.43 -25.93
CA VAL A 112 -8.98 10.19 -25.94
C VAL A 112 -10.16 10.28 -26.91
N LYS A 113 -10.73 11.47 -27.12
CA LYS A 113 -11.84 11.66 -28.07
C LYS A 113 -11.41 11.31 -29.50
N GLU A 114 -10.21 11.71 -29.91
CA GLU A 114 -9.64 11.39 -31.23
C GLU A 114 -9.28 9.90 -31.34
N LEU A 115 -8.75 9.32 -30.26
CA LEU A 115 -8.42 7.88 -30.21
C LEU A 115 -9.68 7.00 -30.30
N ILE A 116 -10.79 7.41 -29.69
CA ILE A 116 -12.07 6.69 -29.78
C ILE A 116 -12.70 6.87 -31.18
N ALA A 117 -12.58 8.05 -31.79
CA ALA A 117 -13.09 8.27 -33.15
C ALA A 117 -12.41 7.34 -34.18
N SER A 118 -11.14 6.99 -33.97
CA SER A 118 -10.41 6.02 -34.80
C SER A 118 -10.65 4.55 -34.39
N SER A 119 -11.24 4.29 -33.23
CA SER A 119 -11.53 2.94 -32.70
C SER A 119 -12.89 2.87 -31.97
N PRO A 120 -13.97 2.42 -32.66
CA PRO A 120 -15.34 2.42 -32.13
C PRO A 120 -15.67 1.58 -30.86
N PRO A 121 -14.94 0.50 -30.46
CA PRO A 121 -15.39 -0.36 -29.35
C PRO A 121 -15.31 0.28 -27.95
N LEU A 122 -14.80 1.51 -27.85
CA LEU A 122 -14.57 2.23 -26.59
C LEU A 122 -15.76 3.12 -26.15
N TYR A 123 -16.77 3.28 -27.00
CA TYR A 123 -17.95 4.11 -26.72
C TYR A 123 -19.05 3.31 -26.00
N GLY A 124 -19.54 3.85 -24.87
CA GLY A 124 -20.69 3.29 -24.15
C GLY A 124 -20.42 2.04 -23.29
N PRO A 125 -21.45 1.59 -22.54
CA PRO A 125 -21.32 0.54 -21.53
C PRO A 125 -20.94 -0.82 -22.11
N ASP A 126 -20.24 -1.62 -21.31
CA ASP A 126 -19.78 -2.95 -21.71
C ASP A 126 -20.92 -3.95 -21.65
N ASN A 127 -21.24 -4.57 -22.78
CA ASN A 127 -22.22 -5.66 -22.85
C ASN A 127 -21.56 -7.05 -22.81
N SER A 128 -20.21 -7.13 -22.76
CA SER A 128 -19.51 -8.40 -22.86
C SER A 128 -19.29 -9.05 -21.49
N SER A 129 -19.91 -10.22 -21.31
CA SER A 129 -19.86 -11.05 -20.10
C SER A 129 -18.71 -12.07 -20.09
N SER A 130 -17.78 -11.99 -21.05
CA SER A 130 -16.72 -12.98 -21.26
C SER A 130 -15.50 -12.67 -20.39
N MET A 131 -15.30 -13.44 -19.33
CA MET A 131 -14.10 -13.43 -18.46
C MET A 131 -12.78 -13.75 -19.19
N ASN A 132 -12.80 -14.13 -20.47
CA ASN A 132 -11.63 -14.59 -21.23
C ASN A 132 -11.12 -13.61 -22.31
N ASP A 133 -11.87 -12.54 -22.58
CA ASP A 133 -11.49 -11.54 -23.58
C ASP A 133 -10.60 -10.44 -23.00
N VAL A 134 -9.81 -9.79 -23.88
CA VAL A 134 -8.94 -8.68 -23.48
C VAL A 134 -9.82 -7.50 -23.10
N PRO A 135 -9.68 -6.94 -21.88
CA PRO A 135 -10.55 -5.85 -21.45
C PRO A 135 -10.35 -4.61 -22.34
N ARG A 136 -11.43 -3.85 -22.54
CA ARG A 136 -11.39 -2.62 -23.35
C ARG A 136 -10.35 -1.66 -22.80
N ASN A 137 -9.42 -1.24 -23.66
CA ASN A 137 -8.23 -0.52 -23.25
C ASN A 137 -7.82 0.53 -24.27
N ILE A 138 -7.16 1.58 -23.77
CA ILE A 138 -6.52 2.63 -24.56
C ILE A 138 -5.05 2.62 -24.21
N LYS A 139 -4.17 2.52 -25.20
CA LYS A 139 -2.72 2.46 -25.01
C LYS A 139 -2.06 3.74 -25.50
N PHE A 140 -1.25 4.32 -24.65
CA PHE A 140 -0.41 5.49 -24.90
C PHE A 140 1.04 5.01 -25.03
N PHE A 141 1.44 4.72 -26.26
CA PHE A 141 2.80 4.28 -26.55
C PHE A 141 3.77 5.46 -26.53
N PHE A 142 4.91 5.26 -25.91
CA PHE A 142 5.99 6.26 -25.92
C PHE A 142 6.77 6.13 -27.23
N PRO A 143 7.20 7.24 -27.86
CA PRO A 143 7.98 7.19 -29.09
C PRO A 143 9.26 6.37 -28.94
N ASN A 144 9.90 6.46 -27.77
CA ASN A 144 11.03 5.66 -27.36
C ASN A 144 10.82 5.17 -25.92
N PRO A 145 11.26 3.96 -25.56
CA PRO A 145 11.25 3.53 -24.17
C PRO A 145 12.04 4.48 -23.29
N ILE A 146 11.44 4.90 -22.18
CA ILE A 146 12.06 5.86 -21.26
C ILE A 146 12.41 5.16 -19.97
N ARG A 147 13.65 5.36 -19.53
CA ARG A 147 14.14 4.85 -18.26
C ARG A 147 13.69 5.76 -17.12
N CYS A 148 12.74 5.29 -16.33
CA CYS A 148 12.21 6.05 -15.21
C CYS A 148 11.81 5.18 -14.01
N ARG A 149 11.56 5.82 -12.88
CA ARG A 149 11.03 5.18 -11.67
C ARG A 149 9.63 5.69 -11.28
N ILE A 150 9.25 6.87 -11.78
CA ILE A 150 7.96 7.49 -11.50
C ILE A 150 7.33 7.92 -12.81
N ILE A 151 6.06 7.56 -13.01
CA ILE A 151 5.21 8.03 -14.10
C ILE A 151 4.17 8.97 -13.51
N TRP A 152 4.11 10.19 -14.04
CA TRP A 152 3.07 11.15 -13.71
C TRP A 152 2.07 11.19 -14.85
N MET A 153 0.79 11.12 -14.52
CA MET A 153 -0.27 11.04 -15.50
C MET A 153 -1.38 12.00 -15.11
N THR A 154 -1.64 13.00 -15.94
CA THR A 154 -2.74 13.94 -15.73
C THR A 154 -3.86 13.63 -16.70
N LEU A 155 -5.08 13.49 -16.17
CA LEU A 155 -6.32 13.36 -16.93
C LEU A 155 -7.12 14.65 -16.81
N THR A 156 -7.50 15.25 -17.93
CA THR A 156 -8.25 16.51 -17.94
C THR A 156 -9.45 16.42 -18.88
N ILE A 157 -10.66 16.62 -18.36
CA ILE A 157 -11.86 16.74 -19.20
C ILE A 157 -11.92 18.18 -19.74
N PRO A 158 -11.94 18.38 -21.07
CA PRO A 158 -12.08 19.70 -21.64
C PRO A 158 -13.48 20.26 -21.32
N GLN A 159 -13.53 21.36 -20.59
CA GLN A 159 -14.80 22.05 -20.32
C GLN A 159 -15.28 22.75 -21.58
N LEU A 160 -16.58 22.60 -21.88
CA LEU A 160 -17.25 23.19 -23.03
C LEU A 160 -17.29 24.72 -22.84
N GLY A 161 -16.21 25.40 -23.21
CA GLY A 161 -16.04 26.85 -23.02
C GLY A 161 -14.63 27.38 -23.24
N SER A 162 -13.58 26.55 -23.21
CA SER A 162 -12.21 27.01 -23.51
C SER A 162 -11.77 26.57 -24.91
N SER A 163 -12.07 27.38 -25.92
CA SER A 163 -11.46 27.22 -27.25
C SER A 163 -9.96 27.46 -27.16
N LEU A 164 -9.19 26.47 -27.65
CA LEU A 164 -7.81 26.52 -28.11
C LEU A 164 -7.20 27.93 -28.26
N ALA A 165 -6.43 28.37 -27.28
CA ALA A 165 -5.30 29.26 -27.56
C ALA A 165 -4.12 28.37 -27.95
N LYS A 166 -3.85 28.29 -29.25
CA LYS A 166 -2.52 27.94 -29.74
C LYS A 166 -1.53 28.90 -29.07
N PHE A 167 -0.52 28.34 -28.42
CA PHE A 167 0.63 29.13 -27.98
C PHE A 167 1.37 29.60 -29.23
N ASP A 168 1.12 30.85 -29.62
CA ASP A 168 2.06 31.63 -30.41
C ASP A 168 1.99 33.08 -29.93
N GLU A 169 3.15 33.56 -29.50
CA GLU A 169 3.65 34.92 -29.24
C GLU A 169 2.72 36.07 -28.76
N GLU A 170 3.27 36.79 -27.77
CA GLU A 170 2.89 38.11 -27.23
C GLU A 170 1.69 38.21 -26.27
N PHE A 171 1.99 38.18 -24.97
CA PHE A 171 1.11 38.64 -23.90
C PHE A 171 0.91 40.17 -24.00
N ASN A 172 -0.28 40.60 -24.40
CA ASN A 172 -0.72 41.98 -24.22
C ASN A 172 -1.44 42.10 -22.87
N LEU A 173 -0.73 42.61 -21.85
CA LEU A 173 -1.16 42.67 -20.45
C LEU A 173 -2.00 43.92 -20.10
N LEU A 174 -2.71 44.54 -21.04
CA LEU A 174 -3.53 45.74 -20.75
C LEU A 174 -4.79 45.87 -21.64
N SER A 175 -5.76 44.97 -21.49
CA SER A 175 -7.15 45.28 -21.87
C SER A 175 -8.08 44.94 -20.72
N LEU A 176 -8.33 45.94 -19.87
CA LEU A 176 -9.52 46.01 -19.03
C LEU A 176 -10.65 46.47 -19.94
N ASP A 177 -11.55 45.58 -20.33
CA ASP A 177 -12.87 45.98 -20.78
C ASP A 177 -13.90 45.55 -19.75
N GLU A 178 -14.60 46.58 -19.27
CA GLU A 178 -15.71 46.59 -18.34
C GLU A 178 -17.00 46.17 -19.08
N ASP A 179 -18.00 45.78 -18.29
CA ASP A 179 -19.43 45.61 -18.65
C ASP A 179 -19.89 44.28 -19.27
N SER A 180 -20.55 43.47 -18.43
CA SER A 180 -21.99 43.19 -18.52
C SER A 180 -22.45 42.32 -17.34
N PHE A 181 -23.33 42.84 -16.49
CA PHE A 181 -23.97 42.09 -15.40
C PHE A 181 -24.88 40.96 -15.94
N PRO A 182 -25.04 39.83 -15.21
CA PRO A 182 -25.81 38.69 -15.69
C PRO A 182 -27.32 38.92 -15.51
N GLU A 183 -28.06 38.97 -16.62
CA GLU A 183 -29.52 38.89 -16.58
C GLU A 183 -29.99 37.50 -16.21
N THR A 184 -30.90 37.48 -15.24
CA THR A 184 -31.57 36.31 -14.70
C THR A 184 -32.60 35.82 -15.70
N ALA A 185 -32.34 34.71 -16.40
CA ALA A 185 -33.34 33.99 -17.18
C ALA A 185 -33.52 32.59 -16.62
N SER A 186 -34.50 32.46 -15.72
CA SER A 186 -35.10 31.20 -15.34
C SER A 186 -35.73 30.53 -16.57
N SER A 187 -35.04 29.57 -17.16
CA SER A 187 -35.66 28.55 -18.00
C SER A 187 -35.47 27.21 -17.32
N MET A 188 -36.60 26.66 -16.88
CA MET A 188 -36.77 25.33 -16.33
C MET A 188 -36.55 24.31 -17.45
N ASN A 189 -35.30 24.14 -17.85
CA ASN A 189 -34.85 22.93 -18.52
C ASN A 189 -34.25 22.05 -17.44
N VAL A 190 -34.90 20.92 -17.18
CA VAL A 190 -34.24 19.74 -16.63
C VAL A 190 -33.18 19.34 -17.66
N VAL A 191 -32.04 20.03 -17.63
CA VAL A 191 -30.82 19.51 -18.22
C VAL A 191 -30.50 18.35 -17.32
N GLU A 192 -30.69 17.12 -17.81
CA GLU A 192 -29.95 15.99 -17.28
C GLU A 192 -28.51 16.45 -17.19
N THR A 193 -28.05 16.76 -15.97
CA THR A 193 -26.63 16.99 -15.70
C THR A 193 -25.97 15.66 -15.98
N GLN A 194 -25.59 15.44 -17.25
CA GLN A 194 -24.78 14.31 -17.63
C GLN A 194 -23.49 14.46 -16.86
N ASN A 195 -23.33 13.64 -15.83
CA ASN A 195 -22.22 13.69 -14.89
C ASN A 195 -20.92 13.33 -15.63
N SER A 196 -20.26 14.32 -16.23
CA SER A 196 -18.91 14.16 -16.75
C SER A 196 -17.95 14.03 -15.56
N SER A 197 -17.41 12.84 -15.34
CA SER A 197 -16.42 12.58 -14.30
C SER A 197 -15.26 11.82 -14.89
N ILE A 198 -14.04 12.07 -14.41
CA ILE A 198 -12.88 11.28 -14.80
C ILE A 198 -13.05 9.89 -14.17
N HIS A 199 -12.99 8.83 -14.98
CA HIS A 199 -13.13 7.46 -14.50
C HIS A 199 -12.21 6.51 -15.27
N ALA A 200 -11.82 5.42 -14.60
CA ALA A 200 -11.03 4.35 -15.18
C ALA A 200 -11.20 3.07 -14.36
N LYS A 201 -11.11 1.91 -15.03
CA LYS A 201 -11.05 0.63 -14.31
C LYS A 201 -9.66 0.40 -13.76
N ARG A 202 -8.62 0.46 -14.59
CA ARG A 202 -7.21 0.25 -14.19
C ARG A 202 -6.26 1.12 -15.00
N ILE A 203 -5.08 1.36 -14.45
CA ILE A 203 -3.92 1.97 -15.10
C ILE A 203 -2.81 0.92 -15.12
N VAL A 204 -2.31 0.62 -16.31
CA VAL A 204 -1.25 -0.37 -16.52
C VAL A 204 -0.04 0.32 -17.13
N VAL A 205 1.06 0.40 -16.40
CA VAL A 205 2.35 0.85 -16.96
C VAL A 205 3.10 -0.37 -17.47
N PHE A 206 3.55 -0.35 -18.72
CA PHE A 206 4.18 -1.52 -19.34
C PHE A 206 5.53 -1.23 -19.97
N GLY A 207 6.41 -2.22 -19.94
CA GLY A 207 7.77 -2.12 -20.46
C GLY A 207 8.64 -3.28 -20.02
N LYS A 208 9.89 -2.97 -19.63
CA LYS A 208 10.85 -3.96 -19.12
C LYS A 208 11.44 -3.47 -17.80
N SER A 209 11.31 -4.27 -16.74
CA SER A 209 12.03 -4.01 -15.50
C SER A 209 13.52 -4.24 -15.73
N LEU A 210 14.37 -3.33 -15.25
CA LEU A 210 15.81 -3.57 -15.17
C LEU A 210 16.05 -4.42 -13.93
N ARG A 211 15.71 -5.72 -14.01
CA ARG A 211 16.08 -6.66 -12.96
C ARG A 211 17.60 -6.65 -12.87
N ARG A 212 18.14 -6.36 -11.68
CA ARG A 212 19.53 -6.70 -11.38
C ARG A 212 19.56 -8.22 -11.36
N ASP A 213 20.11 -8.84 -12.41
CA ASP A 213 20.29 -10.29 -12.44
C ASP A 213 21.01 -10.71 -11.16
N ALA A 214 20.30 -11.51 -10.37
CA ALA A 214 20.86 -12.17 -9.20
C ALA A 214 21.71 -13.34 -9.72
N GLY A 215 22.96 -13.02 -10.09
CA GLY A 215 23.93 -14.02 -10.54
C GLY A 215 24.89 -13.42 -11.56
N GLN A 216 26.17 -13.44 -11.22
CA GLN A 216 27.34 -13.12 -12.04
C GLN A 216 27.82 -11.64 -12.09
N ASP A 217 29.06 -11.53 -11.61
CA ASP A 217 30.11 -10.60 -11.97
C ASP A 217 30.19 -9.27 -11.23
N MET A 218 30.82 -9.39 -10.06
CA MET A 218 31.75 -8.42 -9.50
C MET A 218 32.69 -7.85 -10.57
N SER A 219 32.40 -6.67 -11.09
CA SER A 219 33.34 -5.55 -11.27
C SER A 219 32.79 -4.49 -12.22
N THR A 220 33.25 -3.25 -12.04
CA THR A 220 32.86 -2.00 -12.74
C THR A 220 31.59 -1.31 -12.20
N GLN A 221 31.74 -0.76 -11.00
CA GLN A 221 30.79 0.14 -10.36
C GLN A 221 30.94 1.57 -10.90
N GLY A 222 29.85 2.17 -11.38
CA GLY A 222 29.76 3.61 -11.60
C GLY A 222 29.68 4.38 -10.26
N PRO A 223 30.19 5.63 -10.20
CA PRO A 223 30.41 6.37 -8.95
C PRO A 223 29.12 6.74 -8.21
N GLU A 224 27.95 6.76 -8.87
CA GLU A 224 26.67 7.07 -8.22
C GLU A 224 26.02 5.86 -7.53
N MET A 225 26.21 4.65 -8.09
CA MET A 225 25.74 3.42 -7.44
C MET A 225 26.59 3.10 -6.20
N MET A 226 27.86 3.54 -6.17
CA MET A 226 28.67 3.58 -4.95
C MET A 226 28.12 4.54 -3.90
N ARG A 227 27.50 5.67 -4.29
CA ARG A 227 26.94 6.65 -3.33
C ARG A 227 25.63 6.20 -2.71
N LEU A 228 24.73 5.58 -3.49
CA LEU A 228 23.47 5.06 -2.94
C LEU A 228 23.70 3.75 -2.17
N ARG A 229 24.62 2.88 -2.63
CA ARG A 229 25.13 1.79 -1.81
C ARG A 229 25.83 2.32 -0.57
N SER A 230 26.71 3.33 -0.63
CA SER A 230 27.32 3.87 0.60
C SER A 230 26.35 4.60 1.53
N PHE A 231 25.14 4.96 1.08
CA PHE A 231 24.08 5.54 1.91
C PHE A 231 23.17 4.48 2.55
N LEU A 232 22.95 3.33 1.88
CA LEU A 232 22.15 2.19 2.37
C LEU A 232 23.01 1.11 3.07
N ASP A 233 24.23 0.90 2.59
CA ASP A 233 25.35 0.19 3.23
C ASP A 233 26.11 1.11 4.20
N ARG A 234 25.68 2.37 4.35
CA ARG A 234 26.11 3.14 5.52
C ARG A 234 25.60 2.33 6.71
N PRO A 235 26.47 1.86 7.62
CA PRO A 235 25.97 1.32 8.87
C PRO A 235 25.00 2.36 9.43
N PRO A 236 23.82 1.94 9.94
CA PRO A 236 22.86 2.89 10.46
C PRO A 236 23.62 3.84 11.39
N GLN A 237 23.55 5.16 11.12
CA GLN A 237 24.36 6.13 11.88
C GLN A 237 24.09 6.01 13.39
N LEU A 238 22.91 5.48 13.71
CA LEU A 238 22.51 5.09 15.04
C LEU A 238 22.26 3.58 15.08
N SER A 239 23.01 2.86 15.91
CA SER A 239 22.76 1.44 16.18
C SER A 239 21.63 1.27 17.22
N ARG A 240 21.00 0.09 17.23
CA ARG A 240 20.01 -0.29 18.25
C ARG A 240 20.72 -0.83 19.47
N PHE A 241 20.47 -0.21 20.61
CA PHE A 241 21.08 -0.60 21.88
C PHE A 241 20.03 -1.09 22.87
N ARG A 242 20.34 -2.19 23.55
CA ARG A 242 19.42 -2.84 24.49
C ARG A 242 19.32 -1.99 25.73
N ILE A 243 18.11 -1.68 26.15
CA ILE A 243 17.90 -0.98 27.41
C ILE A 243 17.85 -2.00 28.56
N PRO A 244 18.63 -1.80 29.63
CA PRO A 244 18.53 -2.63 30.82
C PRO A 244 17.19 -2.39 31.50
N ILE A 245 16.56 -3.48 31.93
CA ILE A 245 15.26 -3.48 32.62
C ILE A 245 15.55 -3.78 34.10
N GLU A 246 14.89 -3.06 35.01
CA GLU A 246 15.09 -3.24 36.47
C GLU A 246 14.35 -4.48 36.98
N ALA A 247 13.12 -4.69 36.50
CA ALA A 247 12.29 -5.83 36.86
C ALA A 247 11.27 -6.13 35.75
N GLU A 248 10.87 -7.40 35.67
CA GLU A 248 9.77 -7.85 34.83
C GLU A 248 8.66 -8.47 35.70
N ARG A 249 7.40 -8.18 35.37
CA ARG A 249 6.24 -8.80 36.00
C ARG A 249 5.29 -9.34 34.92
N LEU A 250 4.98 -10.63 35.01
CA LEU A 250 4.02 -11.29 34.13
C LEU A 250 2.67 -11.40 34.83
N THR A 251 1.59 -11.15 34.10
CA THR A 251 0.21 -11.31 34.56
C THR A 251 -0.66 -11.90 33.46
N ASN A 252 -1.86 -12.36 33.81
CA ASN A 252 -2.83 -12.92 32.87
C ASN A 252 -2.26 -14.10 32.05
N ASN A 253 -1.84 -15.17 32.73
CA ASN A 253 -1.22 -16.36 32.11
C ASN A 253 -0.05 -16.01 31.18
N ASP A 254 0.83 -15.10 31.62
CA ASP A 254 2.00 -14.59 30.88
C ASP A 254 1.70 -13.86 29.55
N LEU A 255 0.43 -13.51 29.29
CA LEU A 255 0.02 -12.74 28.12
C LEU A 255 0.19 -11.23 28.31
N VAL A 256 0.42 -10.79 29.54
CA VAL A 256 0.70 -9.38 29.87
C VAL A 256 2.06 -9.31 30.54
N LEU A 257 2.98 -8.57 29.93
CA LEU A 257 4.33 -8.32 30.44
C LEU A 257 4.49 -6.84 30.82
N GLU A 258 4.89 -6.61 32.06
CA GLU A 258 5.26 -5.31 32.59
C GLU A 258 6.79 -5.24 32.74
N GLN A 259 7.43 -4.25 32.12
CA GLN A 259 8.87 -4.00 32.23
C GLN A 259 9.12 -2.66 32.92
N TYR A 260 9.78 -2.71 34.08
CA TYR A 260 10.12 -1.54 34.90
C TYR A 260 11.47 -0.97 34.47
N LEU A 261 11.51 0.34 34.28
CA LEU A 261 12.65 1.05 33.74
C LEU A 261 13.18 2.08 34.74
N SER A 262 14.50 2.21 34.75
CA SER A 262 15.18 3.24 35.54
C SER A 262 14.84 4.63 35.01
N PRO A 263 14.67 5.65 35.86
CA PRO A 263 14.40 7.02 35.39
C PRO A 263 15.55 7.64 34.59
N THR A 264 16.73 7.01 34.59
CA THR A 264 17.94 7.43 33.87
C THR A 264 18.02 6.88 32.43
N VAL A 265 17.07 6.04 32.01
CA VAL A 265 17.10 5.47 30.65
C VAL A 265 16.81 6.54 29.59
N PRO A 266 17.48 6.49 28.43
CA PRO A 266 17.16 7.35 27.30
C PRO A 266 15.76 7.04 26.74
N GLY A 267 15.23 7.95 25.92
CA GLY A 267 13.94 7.75 25.26
C GLY A 267 13.92 6.45 24.45
N LEU A 268 12.96 5.58 24.74
CA LEU A 268 12.73 4.30 24.08
C LEU A 268 12.42 4.55 22.60
N ALA A 269 13.14 3.90 21.69
CA ALA A 269 12.84 3.98 20.26
C ALA A 269 11.88 2.88 19.79
N GLY A 270 11.85 1.73 20.47
CA GLY A 270 11.02 0.62 20.08
C GLY A 270 11.25 -0.63 20.93
N PHE A 271 10.70 -1.74 20.47
CA PHE A 271 10.87 -3.04 21.08
C PHE A 271 11.12 -4.12 20.04
N ARG A 272 11.91 -5.11 20.43
CA ARG A 272 12.10 -6.38 19.73
C ARG A 272 11.26 -7.43 20.45
N ILE A 273 10.53 -8.23 19.70
CA ILE A 273 9.89 -9.45 20.20
C ILE A 273 10.44 -10.66 19.43
N ASP A 274 10.81 -11.72 20.15
CA ASP A 274 11.19 -12.98 19.52
C ASP A 274 9.92 -13.78 19.18
N ALA A 275 9.71 -14.06 17.89
CA ALA A 275 8.50 -14.72 17.38
C ALA A 275 8.15 -16.00 18.14
N PHE A 276 6.85 -16.24 18.35
CA PHE A 276 6.38 -17.43 19.05
C PHE A 276 6.64 -18.70 18.25
N ASN A 277 6.84 -19.81 18.95
CA ASN A 277 7.03 -21.11 18.30
C ASN A 277 5.69 -21.69 17.78
N VAL A 278 4.56 -21.11 18.18
CA VAL A 278 3.22 -21.74 18.17
C VAL A 278 2.22 -21.01 17.28
N ILE A 279 2.68 -20.15 16.36
CA ILE A 279 1.78 -19.33 15.50
C ILE A 279 1.02 -20.19 14.45
N LYS A 280 1.03 -21.53 14.54
CA LYS A 280 0.19 -22.35 13.67
C LYS A 280 -1.24 -22.37 14.24
N PRO A 281 -2.25 -21.89 13.49
CA PRO A 281 -3.63 -21.94 13.93
C PRO A 281 -4.11 -23.40 14.10
N ARG A 282 -4.86 -23.67 15.17
CA ARG A 282 -5.50 -24.95 15.44
C ARG A 282 -6.47 -25.29 14.32
N VAL A 283 -6.29 -26.45 13.70
CA VAL A 283 -7.36 -27.11 12.94
C VAL A 283 -8.04 -28.12 13.88
N THR A 284 -9.03 -27.69 14.66
CA THR A 284 -9.87 -28.63 15.40
C THR A 284 -10.82 -29.31 14.43
N HIS A 285 -10.46 -30.50 13.96
CA HIS A 285 -11.41 -31.36 13.27
C HIS A 285 -12.44 -31.87 14.30
N SER A 286 -13.69 -31.45 14.15
CA SER A 286 -14.82 -32.14 14.73
C SER A 286 -15.89 -32.20 13.65
N PRO A 287 -16.15 -33.36 13.02
CA PRO A 287 -17.30 -33.47 12.14
C PRO A 287 -18.54 -33.39 13.03
N SER A 288 -19.30 -32.29 12.93
CA SER A 288 -20.64 -32.23 13.50
C SER A 288 -21.49 -33.28 12.79
N SER A 289 -21.99 -34.26 13.54
CA SER A 289 -22.89 -35.28 13.01
C SER A 289 -24.21 -34.64 12.56
N ASN A 290 -24.67 -35.02 11.37
CA ASN A 290 -25.98 -34.76 10.76
C ASN A 290 -26.28 -33.33 10.31
N ALA A 291 -25.88 -32.99 9.07
CA ALA A 291 -26.78 -32.79 7.93
C ALA A 291 -25.94 -32.42 6.68
N ASP A 292 -26.27 -33.05 5.55
CA ASP A 292 -25.90 -32.73 4.17
C ASP A 292 -24.40 -32.59 3.83
N LEU A 293 -23.81 -33.75 3.53
CA LEU A 293 -22.40 -34.01 3.19
C LEU A 293 -21.89 -33.39 1.86
N TRP A 294 -22.76 -32.81 1.02
CA TRP A 294 -22.37 -32.31 -0.30
C TRP A 294 -22.35 -30.79 -0.44
N GLU A 295 -23.09 -30.05 0.40
CA GLU A 295 -23.07 -28.57 0.39
C GLU A 295 -22.16 -27.98 1.47
N SER A 296 -21.96 -28.69 2.58
CA SER A 296 -21.13 -28.22 3.71
C SER A 296 -19.63 -28.36 3.48
N SER A 297 -19.20 -29.10 2.45
CA SER A 297 -17.78 -29.43 2.22
C SER A 297 -17.01 -28.35 1.45
N LEU A 298 -17.71 -27.50 0.69
CA LEU A 298 -17.08 -26.41 -0.07
C LEU A 298 -17.01 -25.11 0.75
N THR A 299 -18.10 -24.75 1.43
CA THR A 299 -18.15 -23.54 2.27
C THR A 299 -17.28 -23.66 3.53
N CYS A 300 -17.18 -24.85 4.13
CA CYS A 300 -16.32 -25.07 5.31
C CYS A 300 -14.82 -25.07 4.99
N LEU A 301 -14.41 -25.38 3.77
CA LEU A 301 -13.01 -25.31 3.34
C LEU A 301 -12.65 -23.91 2.84
N GLU A 302 -13.60 -23.16 2.28
CA GLU A 302 -13.39 -21.81 1.78
C GLU A 302 -13.37 -20.75 2.91
N ASP A 303 -14.24 -20.83 3.93
CA ASP A 303 -14.24 -19.86 5.04
C ASP A 303 -13.01 -19.96 5.96
N ARG A 304 -12.35 -21.12 6.00
CA ARG A 304 -11.14 -21.34 6.83
C ARG A 304 -9.90 -20.59 6.34
N PHE A 305 -9.93 -20.04 5.12
CA PHE A 305 -8.86 -19.20 4.58
C PHE A 305 -9.20 -17.70 4.58
N ILE A 306 -10.38 -17.30 5.04
CA ILE A 306 -10.84 -15.92 4.89
C ILE A 306 -10.36 -15.01 6.04
N LEU A 307 -10.05 -15.55 7.23
CA LEU A 307 -9.40 -14.80 8.31
C LEU A 307 -8.46 -15.72 9.12
N PRO A 308 -7.14 -15.75 8.84
CA PRO A 308 -6.20 -16.46 9.71
C PRO A 308 -6.27 -15.87 11.13
N ALA A 309 -6.10 -16.68 12.17
CA ALA A 309 -6.03 -16.18 13.54
C ALA A 309 -4.83 -15.20 13.65
N VAL A 310 -5.12 -13.91 13.83
CA VAL A 310 -4.09 -12.86 13.94
C VAL A 310 -3.87 -12.53 15.41
N LEU A 311 -2.60 -12.45 15.79
CA LEU A 311 -2.19 -11.96 17.10
C LEU A 311 -1.74 -10.51 17.01
N TYR A 312 -2.08 -9.73 18.02
CA TYR A 312 -1.69 -8.34 18.15
C TYR A 312 -0.96 -8.13 19.46
N ILE A 313 0.04 -7.26 19.46
CA ILE A 313 0.67 -6.77 20.68
C ILE A 313 0.27 -5.32 20.91
N GLN A 314 -0.51 -5.10 21.95
CA GLN A 314 -0.83 -3.76 22.42
C GLN A 314 0.28 -3.29 23.37
N VAL A 315 0.80 -2.10 23.11
CA VAL A 315 1.89 -1.50 23.89
C VAL A 315 1.38 -0.23 24.54
N SER A 316 1.60 -0.11 25.85
CA SER A 316 1.29 1.07 26.64
C SER A 316 2.47 1.46 27.51
N ALA A 317 2.60 2.74 27.81
CA ALA A 317 3.67 3.28 28.63
C ALA A 317 3.09 4.15 29.74
N VAL A 318 3.68 4.09 30.93
CA VAL A 318 3.37 5.04 32.00
C VAL A 318 4.31 6.24 31.89
N GLN A 319 3.75 7.36 31.44
CA GLN A 319 4.45 8.65 31.34
C GLN A 319 4.07 9.56 32.51
N GLU A 320 4.95 10.47 32.93
CA GLU A 320 4.63 11.44 33.98
C GLU A 320 3.61 12.49 33.47
N PRO A 321 2.56 12.82 34.25
CA PRO A 321 2.25 12.40 35.62
C PRO A 321 1.36 11.13 35.69
N ARG A 322 1.98 9.94 35.66
CA ARG A 322 1.41 8.59 35.92
C ARG A 322 0.18 8.17 35.11
N ASN A 323 0.00 8.69 33.90
CA ASN A 323 -1.04 8.19 33.01
C ASN A 323 -0.51 7.03 32.17
N LEU A 324 -1.29 5.95 32.09
CA LEU A 324 -1.05 4.87 31.13
C LEU A 324 -1.47 5.37 29.75
N VAL A 325 -0.50 5.56 28.87
CA VAL A 325 -0.70 6.05 27.51
C VAL A 325 -0.51 4.89 26.53
N PRO A 326 -1.52 4.56 25.71
CA PRO A 326 -1.35 3.57 24.65
C PRO A 326 -0.40 4.13 23.58
N LEU A 327 0.65 3.37 23.26
CA LEU A 327 1.63 3.72 22.23
C LEU A 327 1.24 3.18 20.86
N GLY A 328 0.53 2.05 20.83
CA GLY A 328 0.07 1.44 19.59
C GLY A 328 -0.33 -0.02 19.76
N GLU A 329 -0.89 -0.56 18.70
CA GLU A 329 -1.20 -1.97 18.54
C GLU A 329 -0.51 -2.47 17.28
N PHE A 330 0.31 -3.51 17.42
CA PHE A 330 1.13 -4.04 16.35
C PHE A 330 0.69 -5.45 16.01
N CYS A 331 0.36 -5.68 14.73
CA CYS A 331 0.08 -7.01 14.22
C CYS A 331 1.36 -7.87 14.25
N LEU A 332 1.27 -9.08 14.78
CA LEU A 332 2.38 -10.02 14.79
C LEU A 332 2.34 -10.90 13.52
N PRO A 333 3.35 -10.81 12.63
CA PRO A 333 3.41 -11.64 11.44
C PRO A 333 3.70 -13.11 11.81
N GLU A 334 3.28 -14.02 10.93
CA GLU A 334 3.71 -15.41 11.01
C GLU A 334 5.21 -15.50 10.70
N ALA A 335 6.00 -15.94 11.68
CA ALA A 335 7.43 -16.08 11.56
C ALA A 335 7.90 -17.34 12.28
N LYS A 336 9.06 -17.87 11.86
CA LYS A 336 9.68 -19.00 12.55
C LYS A 336 9.99 -18.62 13.98
N GLY A 337 9.65 -19.50 14.93
CA GLY A 337 9.95 -19.33 16.35
C GLY A 337 11.37 -18.84 16.62
N GLY A 338 11.50 -17.80 17.46
CA GLY A 338 12.76 -17.16 17.80
C GLY A 338 13.28 -16.15 16.78
N THR A 339 12.58 -15.92 15.67
CA THR A 339 12.91 -14.86 14.71
C THR A 339 12.70 -13.50 15.37
N PRO A 340 13.71 -12.61 15.42
CA PRO A 340 13.57 -11.30 16.03
C PRO A 340 12.73 -10.38 15.15
N LEU A 341 11.65 -9.84 15.71
CA LEU A 341 10.76 -8.88 15.06
C LEU A 341 10.91 -7.52 15.74
N TYR A 342 11.19 -6.47 14.97
CA TYR A 342 11.45 -5.12 15.48
C TYR A 342 10.28 -4.19 15.19
N PHE A 343 9.86 -3.44 16.20
CA PHE A 343 8.75 -2.50 16.14
C PHE A 343 9.20 -1.16 16.71
N ASP A 344 9.24 -0.14 15.84
CA ASP A 344 9.60 1.22 16.21
C ASP A 344 8.37 2.00 16.69
N PHE A 345 8.58 2.85 17.70
CA PHE A 345 7.61 3.86 18.12
C PHE A 345 7.68 5.07 17.18
N ALA A 346 6.55 5.75 16.97
CA ALA A 346 6.49 6.93 16.12
C ALA A 346 7.38 8.09 16.62
N ARG A 347 7.63 8.14 17.94
CA ARG A 347 8.52 9.10 18.61
C ARG A 347 9.20 8.43 19.80
N PRO A 348 10.40 8.89 20.21
CA PRO A 348 11.03 8.38 21.42
C PRO A 348 10.14 8.54 22.64
N VAL A 349 9.99 7.48 23.44
CA VAL A 349 9.11 7.45 24.61
C VAL A 349 9.93 7.40 25.89
N GLN A 350 9.73 8.37 26.78
CA GLN A 350 10.27 8.28 28.14
C GLN A 350 9.23 7.65 29.05
N ALA A 351 9.52 6.47 29.58
CA ALA A 351 8.59 5.70 30.40
C ALA A 351 9.30 5.10 31.62
N ARG A 352 8.58 5.01 32.74
CA ARG A 352 9.03 4.27 33.94
C ARG A 352 8.55 2.82 33.95
N LEU A 353 7.47 2.55 33.21
CA LEU A 353 6.86 1.25 33.06
C LEU A 353 6.35 1.10 31.62
N MET A 354 6.71 -0.02 31.00
CA MET A 354 6.17 -0.46 29.72
C MET A 354 5.27 -1.67 29.96
N VAL A 355 4.10 -1.65 29.34
CA VAL A 355 3.11 -2.74 29.43
C VAL A 355 2.85 -3.28 28.04
N PHE A 356 3.08 -4.57 27.88
CA PHE A 356 2.85 -5.31 26.65
C PHE A 356 1.73 -6.31 26.89
N ARG A 357 0.73 -6.30 26.02
CA ARG A 357 -0.42 -7.20 26.11
C ARG A 357 -0.62 -7.92 24.80
N LEU A 358 -0.58 -9.24 24.84
CA LEU A 358 -0.95 -10.08 23.70
C LEU A 358 -2.47 -10.14 23.59
N LEU A 359 -2.99 -9.83 22.41
CA LEU A 359 -4.40 -9.79 22.05
C LEU A 359 -4.64 -10.62 20.78
N GLY A 360 -5.91 -10.90 20.48
CA GLY A 360 -6.35 -11.70 19.34
C GLY A 360 -6.98 -13.03 19.76
N ASP A 361 -7.06 -13.97 18.82
CA ASP A 361 -7.61 -15.30 19.07
C ASP A 361 -6.56 -16.22 19.72
N VAL A 362 -6.19 -15.90 20.95
CA VAL A 362 -5.18 -16.65 21.73
C VAL A 362 -5.60 -18.12 21.93
N THR A 363 -6.90 -18.41 21.95
CA THR A 363 -7.48 -19.75 22.09
C THR A 363 -7.36 -20.62 20.83
N ALA A 364 -7.22 -19.99 19.66
CA ALA A 364 -6.99 -20.69 18.40
C ALA A 364 -5.58 -21.27 18.26
N PHE A 365 -4.68 -21.08 19.23
CA PHE A 365 -3.32 -21.64 19.18
C PHE A 365 -3.16 -22.78 20.22
N ALA A 366 -2.40 -23.83 19.86
CA ALA A 366 -2.04 -24.97 20.72
C ALA A 366 -0.56 -25.27 20.61
N ASP A 367 0.10 -25.60 21.72
CA ASP A 367 1.37 -26.31 21.66
C ASP A 367 1.17 -27.67 20.94
N ASP A 368 2.16 -28.11 20.16
CA ASP A 368 2.11 -29.39 19.44
C ASP A 368 1.81 -30.55 20.43
N ILE A 369 0.77 -31.33 20.14
CA ILE A 369 0.15 -32.33 21.03
C ILE A 369 1.03 -33.59 21.21
N SER A 370 2.32 -33.56 20.86
CA SER A 370 3.20 -34.73 21.02
C SER A 370 3.56 -35.06 22.48
N GLU A 371 3.22 -34.20 23.45
CA GLU A 371 3.60 -34.39 24.87
C GLU A 371 2.45 -34.34 25.89
N LEU A 372 1.18 -34.29 25.48
CA LEU A 372 0.07 -34.24 26.44
C LEU A 372 -0.68 -35.59 26.54
N ASP A 373 -0.26 -36.41 27.50
CA ASP A 373 -1.00 -37.59 27.94
C ASP A 373 -2.40 -37.20 28.44
N GLY A 374 -3.41 -37.60 27.67
CA GLY A 374 -4.63 -38.22 28.18
C GLY A 374 -5.48 -37.52 29.23
N SER A 375 -5.48 -36.18 29.37
CA SER A 375 -6.36 -35.51 30.35
C SER A 375 -7.34 -34.50 29.71
N THR A 376 -8.62 -34.89 29.79
CA THR A 376 -9.87 -34.11 29.74
C THR A 376 -9.84 -32.69 29.14
N LEU A 377 -10.40 -32.58 27.92
CA LEU A 377 -10.70 -31.42 27.08
C LEU A 377 -11.51 -30.25 27.68
N ARG A 378 -11.78 -30.20 29.00
CA ARG A 378 -12.67 -29.18 29.58
C ARG A 378 -12.00 -27.96 30.20
N ASN A 379 -10.67 -27.94 30.35
CA ASN A 379 -9.90 -26.78 30.81
C ASN A 379 -8.52 -26.78 30.15
N LEU A 380 -8.41 -26.43 28.86
CA LEU A 380 -7.08 -26.28 28.25
C LEU A 380 -6.45 -24.96 28.69
N PRO A 381 -5.24 -24.97 29.28
CA PRO A 381 -4.47 -23.75 29.48
C PRO A 381 -4.17 -23.09 28.13
N VAL A 382 -4.05 -21.76 28.14
CA VAL A 382 -3.48 -21.00 27.02
C VAL A 382 -2.14 -21.64 26.61
N ALA A 383 -1.86 -21.76 25.31
CA ALA A 383 -0.63 -22.36 24.81
C ALA A 383 0.60 -21.71 25.48
N ALA A 384 1.43 -22.52 26.14
CA ALA A 384 2.62 -22.04 26.86
C ALA A 384 3.59 -21.34 25.90
N GLY A 385 3.58 -21.73 24.62
CA GLY A 385 4.36 -21.07 23.57
C GLY A 385 3.95 -19.64 23.21
N LEU A 386 2.84 -19.11 23.76
CA LEU A 386 2.43 -17.70 23.62
C LEU A 386 2.85 -16.81 24.80
N SER A 387 3.58 -17.36 25.79
CA SER A 387 4.12 -16.58 26.92
C SER A 387 5.05 -15.47 26.44
N LEU A 388 4.87 -14.25 26.96
CA LEU A 388 5.74 -13.10 26.69
C LEU A 388 7.04 -13.13 27.50
N SER A 389 7.22 -14.09 28.39
CA SER A 389 8.38 -14.21 29.27
C SER A 389 9.71 -14.21 28.50
N ASN A 390 10.61 -13.27 28.84
CA ASN A 390 11.91 -13.08 28.18
C ASN A 390 11.86 -12.90 26.65
N ARG A 391 10.69 -12.60 26.06
CA ARG A 391 10.53 -12.44 24.60
C ARG A 391 10.75 -11.02 24.13
N ILE A 392 10.53 -10.03 24.99
CA ILE A 392 10.52 -8.61 24.62
C ILE A 392 11.77 -7.91 25.12
N LYS A 393 12.47 -7.21 24.23
CA LYS A 393 13.65 -6.40 24.54
C LYS A 393 13.43 -4.97 24.04
N LEU A 394 13.55 -4.01 24.94
CA LEU A 394 13.47 -2.59 24.60
C LEU A 394 14.80 -2.10 24.01
N TYR A 395 14.71 -1.16 23.06
CA TYR A 395 15.89 -0.54 22.49
C TYR A 395 15.74 0.97 22.25
N PHE A 396 16.87 1.65 22.13
CA PHE A 396 16.97 3.00 21.61
C PHE A 396 18.02 3.09 20.51
N TYR A 397 17.99 4.19 19.76
CA TYR A 397 18.96 4.50 18.72
C TYR A 397 20.07 5.40 19.29
N ALA A 398 21.34 5.00 19.15
CA ALA A 398 22.50 5.79 19.57
C ALA A 398 23.66 5.66 18.58
N ASP A 399 24.59 6.61 18.57
CA ASP A 399 25.81 6.48 17.76
C ASP A 399 26.73 5.40 18.38
N PRO A 400 27.26 4.44 17.60
CA PRO A 400 28.26 3.48 18.08
C PRO A 400 29.45 4.08 18.84
N ALA A 401 29.83 5.33 18.55
CA ALA A 401 30.90 6.05 19.27
C ALA A 401 30.52 6.43 20.72
N GLU A 402 29.23 6.47 21.06
CA GLU A 402 28.73 6.78 22.40
C GLU A 402 28.66 5.56 23.34
N MET A 403 28.96 4.36 22.81
CA MET A 403 28.94 3.07 23.51
C MET A 403 29.81 3.04 24.79
N GLY A 404 30.85 3.87 24.86
CA GLY A 404 31.75 3.96 26.02
C GLY A 404 31.33 4.94 27.12
N ARG A 405 30.30 5.78 26.91
CA ARG A 405 29.87 6.79 27.92
C ARG A 405 28.77 6.29 28.85
N ILE A 406 28.02 5.27 28.43
CA ILE A 406 26.88 4.74 29.19
C ILE A 406 27.18 3.27 29.51
N ALA A 407 27.80 3.04 30.66
CA ALA A 407 28.18 1.71 31.14
C ALA A 407 26.93 0.85 31.41
N SER A 408 26.49 0.06 30.42
CA SER A 408 25.71 -1.20 30.56
C SER A 408 25.03 -1.69 29.26
N LEU A 409 25.17 -0.98 28.13
CA LEU A 409 24.40 -1.31 26.93
C LEU A 409 25.09 -2.38 26.07
N SER A 410 24.46 -3.55 25.93
CA SER A 410 24.80 -4.54 24.91
C SER A 410 24.03 -4.25 23.61
N ALA A 411 24.63 -4.54 22.45
CA ALA A 411 23.89 -4.56 21.19
C ALA A 411 22.74 -5.58 21.24
N VAL A 412 21.62 -5.28 20.58
CA VAL A 412 20.41 -6.14 20.54
C VAL A 412 20.47 -7.19 19.45
#